data_AF-A0A3D1UEB7-F1
#
_entry.id   AF-A0A3D1UEB7-F1
#
_cell.length_a   1.000
_cell.length_b   1.000
_cell.length_c   1.000
_cell.angle_alpha   90.00
_cell.angle_beta   90.00
_cell.angle_gamma   90.00
#
_symmetry.space_group_name_H-M   'P 1'
#
loop_
_entity.id
_entity.type
_entity.pdbx_description
1 polymer ?
#
loop_
_entity_poly.entity_id
_entity_poly.type
_entity_poly.pdbx_seq_one_letter_code
_entity_poly.pdbx_strand_id
1 'polypeptide(L)'
;GAGYIFTKDKFSDFQLHVEWAAPKKVEGSGQGRGNSGVFLMGNYEIQVLDSYETDADAPGGNKNPNYSDGQAGAVYGQNPPLVNPCRAPGEFNTYDIIFHAPIEDAQGNVTRPATVTVLFNGVVVQDHWLFDGPTGWRGRSSYARKSGDTGLARTAKMPIAFQDHGNPVHYRNIWLRELPRPEDNVTHGTYYAKEADVAALREKTAEKLDAAFDATWGQAPVARQYIEALRVVSYAANPERLARAAKLEEACLKALEPLAKKSEMAALGVSAFDMGMYLNELVRAGTIPADNAVLAKVRSLK
;
A
#
# COMPACT_ATOMS: atom_id res chain seq x y z
N GLY A 1 30.44 -19.50 3.10
CA GLY A 1 29.76 -20.01 4.30
C GLY A 1 29.44 -21.48 4.10
N ALA A 2 28.26 -21.94 4.52
CA ALA A 2 27.79 -23.32 4.37
C ALA A 2 26.64 -23.47 3.33
N GLY A 3 26.39 -22.45 2.52
CA GLY A 3 25.23 -22.35 1.62
C GLY A 3 24.22 -21.28 2.05
N TYR A 4 23.15 -21.16 1.27
CA TYR A 4 22.04 -20.24 1.54
C TYR A 4 21.42 -20.49 2.91
N ILE A 5 20.93 -19.43 3.54
CA ILE A 5 20.06 -19.52 4.72
C ILE A 5 18.68 -18.96 4.38
N PHE A 6 17.65 -19.53 5.02
CA PHE A 6 16.25 -19.19 4.78
C PHE A 6 15.53 -18.90 6.10
N THR A 7 14.55 -18.00 6.06
CA THR A 7 13.59 -17.88 7.16
C THR A 7 12.78 -19.17 7.29
N LYS A 8 12.46 -19.56 8.53
CA LYS A 8 11.54 -20.69 8.79
C LYS A 8 10.11 -20.33 8.36
N ASP A 9 9.72 -19.10 8.66
CA ASP A 9 8.42 -18.54 8.27
C ASP A 9 8.44 -18.09 6.81
N LYS A 10 7.24 -17.98 6.26
CA LYS A 10 6.99 -17.66 4.85
C LYS A 10 6.14 -16.40 4.77
N PHE A 11 6.43 -15.54 3.79
CA PHE A 11 5.81 -14.22 3.65
C PHE A 11 5.38 -13.96 2.20
N SER A 12 4.43 -13.04 2.01
CA SER A 12 4.00 -12.53 0.70
C SER A 12 4.30 -11.03 0.59
N ASP A 13 3.40 -10.18 1.09
CA ASP A 13 3.54 -8.72 1.10
C ASP A 13 4.12 -8.29 2.44
N PHE A 14 5.20 -7.52 2.41
CA PHE A 14 5.90 -7.16 3.63
C PHE A 14 6.77 -5.91 3.48
N GLN A 15 7.07 -5.32 4.64
CA GLN A 15 8.20 -4.43 4.82
C GLN A 15 9.31 -5.19 5.56
N LEU A 16 10.52 -5.16 5.01
CA LEU A 16 11.71 -5.83 5.52
C LEU A 16 12.81 -4.79 5.76
N HIS A 17 13.44 -4.84 6.93
CA HIS A 17 14.66 -4.12 7.23
C HIS A 17 15.83 -5.09 7.37
N VAL A 18 16.97 -4.72 6.79
CA VAL A 18 18.22 -5.49 6.86
C VAL A 18 19.40 -4.53 7.01
N GLU A 19 20.24 -4.75 8.02
CA GLU A 19 21.57 -4.15 8.03
C GLU A 19 22.62 -5.15 7.56
N TRP A 20 23.51 -4.70 6.69
CA TRP A 20 24.58 -5.54 6.13
C TRP A 20 25.89 -4.79 6.02
N ALA A 21 27.01 -5.50 6.07
CA ALA A 21 28.34 -4.92 5.86
C ALA A 21 29.20 -5.84 5.00
N ALA A 22 29.78 -5.27 3.95
CA ALA A 22 30.91 -5.87 3.24
C ALA A 22 32.09 -6.06 4.22
N PRO A 23 32.97 -7.05 3.99
CA PRO A 23 34.03 -7.37 4.93
C PRO A 23 35.05 -6.22 4.98
N LYS A 24 35.56 -5.88 6.16
CA LYS A 24 36.60 -4.85 6.31
C LYS A 24 37.87 -5.17 5.50
N LYS A 25 38.18 -6.46 5.37
CA LYS A 25 39.25 -6.93 4.48
C LYS A 25 38.71 -6.99 3.05
N VAL A 26 39.19 -6.07 2.22
CA VAL A 26 38.84 -6.00 0.80
C VAL A 26 39.58 -7.08 0.01
N GLU A 27 38.84 -8.01 -0.59
CA GLU A 27 39.37 -9.08 -1.44
C GLU A 27 38.44 -9.35 -2.62
N GLY A 28 39.03 -9.68 -3.78
CA GLY A 28 38.30 -9.94 -5.01
C GLY A 28 37.99 -8.69 -5.84
N SER A 29 37.25 -8.88 -6.93
CA SER A 29 36.79 -7.80 -7.82
C SER A 29 35.47 -8.17 -8.48
N GLY A 30 34.75 -7.16 -8.99
CA GLY A 30 33.41 -7.28 -9.55
C GLY A 30 32.45 -8.01 -8.61
N GLN A 31 31.76 -9.01 -9.14
CA GLN A 31 30.86 -9.92 -8.42
C GLN A 31 31.58 -10.87 -7.45
N GLY A 32 32.91 -10.92 -7.44
CA GLY A 32 33.68 -11.74 -6.52
C GLY A 32 34.10 -11.02 -5.24
N ARG A 33 33.60 -9.79 -5.01
CA ARG A 33 34.00 -8.92 -3.89
C ARG A 33 32.81 -8.56 -3.02
N GLY A 34 32.75 -9.17 -1.83
CA GLY A 34 31.69 -8.89 -0.85
C GLY A 34 30.27 -9.22 -1.33
N ASN A 35 30.12 -10.24 -2.18
CA ASN A 35 28.85 -10.59 -2.81
C ASN A 35 27.96 -11.47 -1.92
N SER A 36 26.69 -11.12 -1.91
CA SER A 36 25.57 -11.85 -1.31
C SER A 36 24.28 -11.31 -1.95
N GLY A 37 23.12 -11.66 -1.42
CA GLY A 37 21.85 -11.15 -1.91
C GLY A 37 20.73 -11.38 -0.91
N VAL A 38 19.76 -10.47 -0.90
CA VAL A 38 18.51 -10.64 -0.15
C VAL A 38 17.43 -11.09 -1.13
N PHE A 39 17.04 -12.35 -1.05
CA PHE A 39 16.03 -12.96 -1.92
C PHE A 39 14.65 -12.87 -1.27
N LEU A 40 13.82 -11.97 -1.77
CA LEU A 40 12.42 -11.81 -1.40
C LEU A 40 11.65 -13.00 -1.96
N MET A 41 10.86 -13.66 -1.11
CA MET A 41 10.16 -14.92 -1.46
C MET A 41 11.11 -16.01 -2.03
N GLY A 42 12.42 -15.93 -1.77
CA GLY A 42 13.42 -16.85 -2.32
C GLY A 42 13.67 -16.70 -3.83
N ASN A 43 13.04 -15.74 -4.50
CA ASN A 43 12.98 -15.66 -5.96
C ASN A 43 13.40 -14.29 -6.52
N TYR A 44 13.37 -13.24 -5.71
CA TYR A 44 13.59 -11.88 -6.17
C TYR A 44 14.73 -11.23 -5.40
N GLU A 45 15.89 -11.12 -6.05
CA GLU A 45 17.12 -10.69 -5.41
C GLU A 45 17.26 -9.16 -5.42
N ILE A 46 17.38 -8.60 -4.21
CA ILE A 46 17.99 -7.30 -4.00
C ILE A 46 19.47 -7.54 -3.72
N GLN A 47 20.29 -7.03 -4.63
CA GLN A 47 21.71 -7.36 -4.66
C GLN A 47 22.45 -6.78 -3.45
N VAL A 48 23.34 -7.58 -2.84
CA VAL A 48 24.27 -7.14 -1.78
C VAL A 48 25.69 -7.28 -2.29
N LEU A 49 26.40 -6.17 -2.42
CA LEU A 49 27.75 -6.18 -2.96
C LEU A 49 28.59 -5.05 -2.37
N ASP A 50 29.90 -5.23 -2.26
CA ASP A 50 30.80 -4.11 -2.03
C ASP A 50 30.81 -3.18 -3.26
N SER A 51 30.01 -2.12 -3.19
CA SER A 51 29.82 -1.13 -4.27
C SER A 51 30.28 0.27 -3.86
N TYR A 52 31.15 0.42 -2.85
CA TYR A 52 31.53 1.76 -2.34
C TYR A 52 32.13 2.68 -3.41
N GLU A 53 32.90 2.13 -4.35
CA GLU A 53 33.54 2.87 -5.45
C GLU A 53 33.41 2.07 -6.76
N THR A 54 32.34 2.27 -7.53
CA THR A 54 32.07 1.51 -8.76
C THR A 54 32.58 2.17 -10.04
N ASP A 55 33.05 3.42 -9.95
CA ASP A 55 33.63 4.14 -11.07
C ASP A 55 35.03 3.58 -11.38
N ALA A 56 35.24 3.16 -12.63
CA ALA A 56 36.51 2.61 -13.09
C ALA A 56 37.61 3.69 -13.13
N ASP A 57 37.22 4.95 -13.33
CA ASP A 57 38.11 6.10 -13.54
C ASP A 57 38.30 6.94 -12.27
N ALA A 58 37.60 6.63 -11.18
CA ALA A 58 37.73 7.35 -9.92
C ALA A 58 39.16 7.26 -9.35
N PRO A 59 39.70 8.37 -8.81
CA PRO A 59 41.02 8.38 -8.19
C PRO A 59 41.01 7.55 -6.91
N GLY A 60 41.89 6.56 -6.81
CA GLY A 60 41.99 5.69 -5.65
C GLY A 60 42.28 4.23 -5.98
N GLY A 61 42.56 3.44 -4.93
CA GLY A 61 42.88 2.02 -5.04
C GLY A 61 41.73 1.07 -4.71
N ASN A 62 40.59 1.58 -4.24
CA ASN A 62 39.51 0.75 -3.68
C ASN A 62 38.35 0.48 -4.65
N LYS A 63 38.51 0.83 -5.94
CA LYS A 63 37.49 0.63 -6.98
C LYS A 63 37.04 -0.83 -7.15
N ASN A 64 35.77 -1.00 -7.45
CA ASN A 64 35.11 -2.26 -7.77
C ASN A 64 34.15 -2.10 -8.97
N PRO A 65 34.67 -1.89 -10.19
CA PRO A 65 33.82 -1.72 -11.37
C PRO A 65 32.95 -2.97 -11.61
N ASN A 66 31.68 -2.73 -11.96
CA ASN A 66 30.70 -3.80 -12.15
C ASN A 66 29.59 -3.36 -13.12
N TYR A 67 28.88 -4.33 -13.70
CA TYR A 67 27.71 -4.03 -14.53
C TYR A 67 26.58 -3.46 -13.69
N SER A 68 25.81 -2.53 -14.27
CA SER A 68 24.93 -1.60 -13.54
C SER A 68 23.80 -2.30 -12.78
N ASP A 69 23.20 -3.33 -13.36
CA ASP A 69 22.14 -4.15 -12.76
C ASP A 69 22.68 -5.31 -11.89
N GLY A 70 23.97 -5.28 -11.55
CA GLY A 70 24.61 -6.22 -10.60
C GLY A 70 25.22 -5.55 -9.38
N GLN A 71 25.01 -4.25 -9.18
CA GLN A 71 25.55 -3.48 -8.05
C GLN A 71 24.63 -3.54 -6.83
N ALA A 72 25.12 -3.14 -5.65
CA ALA A 72 24.32 -3.12 -4.43
C ALA A 72 23.05 -2.28 -4.60
N GLY A 73 21.90 -2.83 -4.21
CA GLY A 73 20.60 -2.18 -4.31
C GLY A 73 19.95 -2.31 -5.69
N ALA A 74 20.61 -2.98 -6.64
CA ALA A 74 19.98 -3.39 -7.88
C ALA A 74 18.89 -4.43 -7.62
N VAL A 75 17.86 -4.39 -8.45
CA VAL A 75 17.07 -5.60 -8.72
C VAL A 75 17.91 -6.45 -9.66
N TYR A 76 18.50 -7.52 -9.13
CA TYR A 76 19.61 -8.21 -9.78
C TYR A 76 19.26 -8.69 -11.20
N GLY A 77 20.05 -8.25 -12.17
CA GLY A 77 19.91 -8.59 -13.59
C GLY A 77 18.68 -7.97 -14.28
N GLN A 78 17.98 -7.04 -13.63
CA GLN A 78 16.79 -6.38 -14.21
C GLN A 78 16.88 -4.85 -14.18
N ASN A 79 17.21 -4.26 -13.03
CA ASN A 79 17.21 -2.81 -12.87
C ASN A 79 18.38 -2.31 -12.00
N PRO A 80 19.25 -1.41 -12.52
CA PRO A 80 20.25 -0.72 -11.71
C PRO A 80 19.63 0.10 -10.58
N PRO A 81 20.36 0.36 -9.48
CA PRO A 81 19.92 1.34 -8.49
C PRO A 81 19.94 2.76 -9.10
N LEU A 82 18.97 3.59 -8.72
CA LEU A 82 18.88 5.00 -9.19
C LEU A 82 20.12 5.83 -8.82
N VAL A 83 20.71 5.51 -7.68
CA VAL A 83 21.94 6.11 -7.16
C VAL A 83 22.66 5.07 -6.30
N ASN A 84 23.97 5.21 -6.14
CA ASN A 84 24.77 4.33 -5.29
C ASN A 84 25.15 5.06 -3.98
N PRO A 85 24.41 4.84 -2.88
CA PRO A 85 24.72 5.41 -1.56
C PRO A 85 25.52 4.43 -0.67
N CYS A 86 26.21 3.44 -1.26
CA CYS A 86 26.94 2.42 -0.50
C CYS A 86 28.01 3.04 0.39
N ARG A 87 28.15 2.52 1.61
CA ARG A 87 29.22 2.88 2.55
C ARG A 87 30.45 2.00 2.37
N ALA A 88 31.56 2.42 2.98
CA ALA A 88 32.85 1.77 2.84
C ALA A 88 32.86 0.35 3.42
N PRO A 89 33.78 -0.54 2.98
CA PRO A 89 33.91 -1.88 3.54
C PRO A 89 34.08 -1.88 5.07
N GLY A 90 33.33 -2.72 5.77
CA GLY A 90 33.27 -2.77 7.23
C GLY A 90 32.27 -1.80 7.87
N GLU A 91 31.76 -0.81 7.13
CA GLU A 91 30.65 0.02 7.60
C GLU A 91 29.30 -0.65 7.30
N PHE A 92 28.35 -0.47 8.21
CA PHE A 92 27.00 -1.02 8.02
C PHE A 92 26.19 -0.17 7.06
N ASN A 93 25.66 -0.84 6.05
CA ASN A 93 24.63 -0.40 5.14
C ASN A 93 23.26 -0.84 5.65
N THR A 94 22.22 -0.11 5.25
CA THR A 94 20.82 -0.41 5.60
C THR A 94 20.00 -0.57 4.33
N TYR A 95 19.16 -1.60 4.30
CA TYR A 95 18.07 -1.75 3.34
C TYR A 95 16.73 -1.70 4.08
N ASP A 96 15.88 -0.79 3.65
CA ASP A 96 14.44 -0.82 3.93
C ASP A 96 13.72 -1.17 2.63
N ILE A 97 13.10 -2.34 2.62
CA ILE A 97 12.50 -2.95 1.43
C ILE A 97 11.00 -3.05 1.66
N ILE A 98 10.22 -2.48 0.74
CA ILE A 98 8.77 -2.68 0.66
C ILE A 98 8.53 -3.57 -0.53
N PHE A 99 7.97 -4.76 -0.30
CA PHE A 99 7.74 -5.76 -1.33
C PHE A 99 6.28 -6.16 -1.37
N HIS A 100 5.73 -6.20 -2.58
CA HIS A 100 4.43 -6.78 -2.87
C HIS A 100 4.60 -8.00 -3.76
N ALA A 101 4.08 -9.14 -3.32
CA ALA A 101 4.07 -10.37 -4.07
C ALA A 101 3.27 -10.20 -5.38
N PRO A 102 3.55 -11.03 -6.41
CA PRO A 102 2.72 -11.02 -7.62
C PRO A 102 1.31 -11.55 -7.30
N ILE A 103 0.31 -11.14 -8.08
CA ILE A 103 -1.05 -11.70 -8.05
C ILE A 103 -1.25 -12.58 -9.27
N GLU A 104 -1.90 -13.73 -9.07
CA GLU A 104 -2.37 -14.61 -10.13
C GLU A 104 -3.90 -14.66 -10.19
N ASP A 105 -4.47 -14.81 -11.38
CA ASP A 105 -5.88 -15.17 -11.56
C ASP A 105 -6.14 -16.67 -11.25
N ALA A 106 -7.40 -17.10 -11.33
CA ALA A 106 -7.78 -18.50 -11.10
C ALA A 106 -7.18 -19.49 -12.10
N GLN A 107 -6.72 -18.99 -13.26
CA GLN A 107 -6.06 -19.75 -14.31
C GLN A 107 -4.54 -19.79 -14.12
N GLY A 108 -4.02 -19.05 -13.14
CA GLY A 108 -2.61 -19.00 -12.81
C GLY A 108 -1.79 -18.01 -13.65
N ASN A 109 -2.44 -17.10 -14.36
CA ASN A 109 -1.78 -16.01 -15.07
C ASN A 109 -1.49 -14.87 -14.09
N VAL A 110 -0.29 -14.31 -14.17
CA VAL A 110 0.07 -13.15 -13.34
C VAL A 110 -0.70 -11.92 -13.84
N THR A 111 -1.63 -11.43 -13.03
CA THR A 111 -2.44 -10.23 -13.29
C THR A 111 -1.77 -8.97 -12.76
N ARG A 112 -0.88 -9.12 -11.77
CA ARG A 112 -0.03 -8.05 -11.25
C ARG A 112 1.37 -8.61 -10.96
N PRO A 113 2.44 -8.07 -11.56
CA PRO A 113 3.80 -8.40 -11.21
C PRO A 113 4.11 -8.15 -9.73
N ALA A 114 5.12 -8.84 -9.20
CA ALA A 114 5.73 -8.43 -7.95
C ALA A 114 6.26 -7.00 -8.09
N THR A 115 6.22 -6.22 -7.01
CA THR A 115 6.81 -4.88 -6.99
C THR A 115 7.72 -4.67 -5.79
N VAL A 116 8.72 -3.80 -5.95
CA VAL A 116 9.62 -3.45 -4.85
C VAL A 116 9.97 -1.97 -4.83
N THR A 117 9.98 -1.41 -3.63
CA THR A 117 10.66 -0.16 -3.31
C THR A 117 11.82 -0.48 -2.37
N VAL A 118 13.01 0.04 -2.67
CA VAL A 118 14.22 -0.16 -1.86
C VAL A 118 14.79 1.19 -1.49
N LEU A 119 14.92 1.42 -0.19
CA LEU A 119 15.75 2.49 0.35
C LEU A 119 17.07 1.89 0.80
N PHE A 120 18.16 2.45 0.30
CA PHE A 120 19.52 2.11 0.65
C PHE A 120 20.13 3.28 1.43
N ASN A 121 20.44 3.09 2.71
CA ASN A 121 20.95 4.16 3.58
C ASN A 121 20.01 5.38 3.64
N GLY A 122 18.69 5.11 3.63
CA GLY A 122 17.64 6.13 3.60
C GLY A 122 17.40 6.79 2.24
N VAL A 123 18.17 6.42 1.20
CA VAL A 123 18.03 6.96 -0.16
C VAL A 123 17.25 5.96 -1.01
N VAL A 124 16.19 6.41 -1.70
CA VAL A 124 15.43 5.55 -2.62
C VAL A 124 16.32 5.17 -3.81
N VAL A 125 16.55 3.87 -3.98
CA VAL A 125 17.35 3.31 -5.09
C VAL A 125 16.52 2.45 -6.03
N GLN A 126 15.35 1.97 -5.59
CA GLN A 126 14.32 1.37 -6.43
C GLN A 126 12.99 2.02 -6.05
N ASP A 127 12.32 2.66 -7.01
CA ASP A 127 11.03 3.31 -6.78
C ASP A 127 9.92 2.49 -7.44
N HIS A 128 9.24 1.66 -6.65
CA HIS A 128 8.12 0.82 -7.07
C HIS A 128 8.38 0.03 -8.37
N TRP A 129 9.57 -0.60 -8.46
CA TRP A 129 9.96 -1.37 -9.63
C TRP A 129 9.05 -2.59 -9.82
N LEU A 130 8.66 -2.87 -11.07
CA LEU A 130 7.91 -4.07 -11.45
C LEU A 130 8.89 -5.14 -11.94
N PHE A 131 8.91 -6.30 -11.28
CA PHE A 131 9.76 -7.40 -11.73
C PHE A 131 9.26 -7.97 -13.07
N ASP A 132 10.20 -8.40 -13.93
CA ASP A 132 9.85 -9.15 -15.15
C ASP A 132 9.45 -10.62 -14.83
N GLY A 133 9.96 -11.12 -13.70
CA GLY A 133 9.87 -12.47 -13.19
C GLY A 133 10.89 -12.67 -12.06
N PRO A 134 11.07 -13.88 -11.52
CA PRO A 134 12.19 -14.21 -10.63
C PRO A 134 13.56 -13.74 -11.16
N THR A 135 14.47 -13.32 -10.28
CA THR A 135 15.83 -12.95 -10.69
C THR A 135 16.66 -14.20 -10.97
N GLY A 136 17.66 -14.08 -11.83
CA GLY A 136 18.51 -15.21 -12.21
C GLY A 136 19.80 -14.78 -12.88
N TRP A 137 20.82 -15.62 -12.74
CA TRP A 137 22.14 -15.36 -13.34
C TRP A 137 22.07 -15.46 -14.88
N ARG A 138 22.54 -14.40 -15.56
CA ARG A 138 22.67 -14.30 -17.04
C ARG A 138 21.37 -14.36 -17.85
N GLY A 139 20.21 -14.15 -17.25
CA GLY A 139 18.95 -14.08 -18.01
C GLY A 139 17.82 -13.42 -17.24
N ARG A 140 17.03 -12.60 -17.93
CA ARG A 140 15.76 -12.08 -17.40
C ARG A 140 14.72 -13.17 -17.54
N SER A 141 14.24 -13.68 -16.40
CA SER A 141 13.13 -14.63 -16.41
C SER A 141 11.82 -13.86 -16.62
N SER A 142 10.78 -14.57 -17.06
CA SER A 142 9.44 -14.01 -17.20
C SER A 142 8.43 -14.76 -16.34
N TYR A 143 7.28 -14.12 -16.08
CA TYR A 143 6.12 -14.79 -15.49
C TYR A 143 5.41 -15.78 -16.43
N ALA A 144 5.90 -16.05 -17.65
CA ALA A 144 5.27 -17.07 -18.49
C ALA A 144 5.40 -18.45 -17.82
N ARG A 145 4.29 -19.19 -17.70
CA ARG A 145 4.35 -20.61 -17.28
C ARG A 145 5.00 -21.42 -18.40
N LYS A 146 5.98 -22.26 -18.08
CA LYS A 146 6.49 -23.28 -19.02
C LYS A 146 5.57 -24.50 -18.98
N SER A 147 5.48 -25.24 -20.08
CA SER A 147 4.71 -26.49 -20.12
C SER A 147 5.23 -27.46 -19.06
N GLY A 148 4.33 -28.03 -18.24
CA GLY A 148 4.67 -28.98 -17.17
C GLY A 148 5.09 -28.36 -15.83
N ASP A 149 5.04 -27.03 -15.70
CA ASP A 149 5.29 -26.33 -14.43
C ASP A 149 4.13 -26.60 -13.44
N THR A 150 4.40 -27.30 -12.33
CA THR A 150 3.38 -27.72 -11.35
C THR A 150 2.98 -26.62 -10.36
N GLY A 151 3.28 -25.35 -10.67
CA GLY A 151 2.72 -24.21 -9.95
C GLY A 151 3.08 -24.22 -8.46
N LEU A 152 4.33 -23.88 -8.13
CA LEU A 152 4.46 -23.03 -6.94
C LEU A 152 3.64 -21.78 -7.27
N ALA A 153 2.46 -21.66 -6.68
CA ALA A 153 1.64 -20.47 -6.83
C ALA A 153 2.57 -19.30 -6.51
N ARG A 154 2.86 -18.44 -7.49
CA ARG A 154 3.83 -17.36 -7.29
C ARG A 154 3.33 -16.35 -6.24
N THR A 155 2.06 -16.50 -5.84
CA THR A 155 1.31 -15.83 -4.78
C THR A 155 1.42 -16.49 -3.40
N ALA A 156 1.86 -17.76 -3.30
CA ALA A 156 1.98 -18.43 -2.00
C ALA A 156 3.05 -17.74 -1.16
N LYS A 157 2.83 -17.64 0.15
CA LYS A 157 3.87 -17.15 1.06
C LYS A 157 5.13 -18.01 0.90
N MET A 158 6.29 -17.38 0.73
CA MET A 158 7.60 -18.02 0.54
C MET A 158 8.65 -17.46 1.51
N PRO A 159 9.71 -18.20 1.84
CA PRO A 159 10.74 -17.72 2.78
C PRO A 159 11.55 -16.57 2.18
N ILE A 160 12.22 -15.79 3.03
CA ILE A 160 13.30 -14.89 2.62
C ILE A 160 14.60 -15.68 2.67
N ALA A 161 15.48 -15.47 1.70
CA ALA A 161 16.79 -16.09 1.69
C ALA A 161 17.93 -15.06 1.69
N PHE A 162 19.04 -15.42 2.33
CA PHE A 162 20.31 -14.71 2.21
C PHE A 162 21.29 -15.62 1.50
N GLN A 163 21.88 -15.12 0.41
CA GLN A 163 22.79 -15.89 -0.42
C GLN A 163 24.12 -16.12 0.28
N ASP A 164 24.72 -17.28 0.03
CA ASP A 164 26.14 -17.51 0.27
C ASP A 164 26.84 -17.61 -1.08
N HIS A 165 27.53 -16.53 -1.47
CA HIS A 165 28.30 -16.47 -2.71
C HIS A 165 29.80 -16.79 -2.48
N GLY A 166 30.15 -17.39 -1.33
CA GLY A 166 31.54 -17.66 -0.97
C GLY A 166 32.31 -16.42 -0.49
N ASN A 167 31.69 -15.24 -0.47
CA ASN A 167 32.26 -14.02 0.11
C ASN A 167 31.74 -13.80 1.54
N PRO A 168 32.58 -13.30 2.47
CA PRO A 168 32.12 -12.95 3.80
C PRO A 168 31.29 -11.67 3.77
N VAL A 169 30.07 -11.72 4.30
CA VAL A 169 29.17 -10.57 4.52
C VAL A 169 28.58 -10.69 5.91
N HIS A 170 28.50 -9.59 6.64
CA HIS A 170 27.89 -9.55 7.96
C HIS A 170 26.47 -9.01 7.86
N TYR A 171 25.54 -9.63 8.59
CA TYR A 171 24.17 -9.16 8.72
C TYR A 171 23.83 -8.90 10.19
N ARG A 172 22.99 -7.89 10.45
CA ARG A 172 22.39 -7.64 11.77
C ARG A 172 21.05 -6.92 11.62
N ASN A 173 20.35 -6.75 12.75
CA ASN A 173 19.10 -6.00 12.85
C ASN A 173 18.15 -6.31 11.68
N ILE A 174 17.70 -7.57 11.63
CA ILE A 174 16.78 -8.04 10.59
C ILE A 174 15.41 -8.14 11.23
N TRP A 175 14.45 -7.39 10.72
CA TRP A 175 13.06 -7.49 11.14
C TRP A 175 12.14 -7.33 9.95
N LEU A 176 10.94 -7.90 10.07
CA LEU A 176 9.92 -7.86 9.04
C LEU A 176 8.57 -7.61 9.68
N ARG A 177 7.71 -6.88 8.96
CA ARG A 177 6.27 -6.84 9.23
C ARG A 177 5.49 -7.13 7.95
N GLU A 178 4.46 -7.95 8.07
CA GLU A 178 3.54 -8.19 6.95
C GLU A 178 2.75 -6.91 6.64
N LEU A 179 2.48 -6.71 5.35
CA LEU A 179 1.59 -5.66 4.87
C LEU A 179 0.26 -6.30 4.47
N PRO A 180 -0.89 -5.63 4.72
CA PRO A 180 -2.14 -6.05 4.14
C PRO A 180 -1.99 -6.14 2.62
N ARG A 181 -2.44 -7.24 2.03
CA ARG A 181 -2.44 -7.32 0.58
C ARG A 181 -3.37 -6.24 0.03
N PRO A 182 -2.94 -5.52 -1.02
CA PRO A 182 -3.81 -4.70 -1.84
C PRO A 182 -5.22 -5.27 -2.01
N GLU A 183 -5.34 -6.49 -2.53
CA GLU A 183 -6.65 -7.12 -2.79
C GLU A 183 -7.45 -7.46 -1.52
N ASP A 184 -6.85 -7.46 -0.34
CA ASP A 184 -7.54 -7.71 0.92
C ASP A 184 -7.96 -6.39 1.60
N ASN A 185 -7.66 -5.23 0.99
CA ASN A 185 -8.07 -3.93 1.51
C ASN A 185 -9.55 -3.67 1.23
N VAL A 186 -10.37 -3.79 2.27
CA VAL A 186 -11.81 -3.45 2.26
C VAL A 186 -12.09 -2.02 2.75
N THR A 187 -11.05 -1.19 2.93
CA THR A 187 -11.20 0.21 3.35
C THR A 187 -11.08 1.16 2.17
N HIS A 188 -11.74 2.32 2.24
CA HIS A 188 -11.79 3.27 1.12
C HIS A 188 -10.40 3.78 0.74
N GLY A 189 -10.10 3.72 -0.54
CA GLY A 189 -8.87 4.19 -1.15
C GLY A 189 -8.78 3.58 -2.55
N THR A 190 -8.72 4.43 -3.57
CA THR A 190 -8.74 4.02 -5.00
C THR A 190 -7.56 3.13 -5.38
N TYR A 191 -6.46 3.18 -4.63
CA TYR A 191 -5.39 2.21 -4.71
C TYR A 191 -5.77 0.99 -3.86
N TYR A 192 -6.33 -0.02 -4.52
CA TYR A 192 -6.49 -1.40 -4.04
C TYR A 192 -7.80 -1.82 -3.34
N ALA A 193 -8.81 -0.97 -3.23
CA ALA A 193 -10.11 -1.41 -2.71
C ALA A 193 -10.78 -2.44 -3.65
N LYS A 194 -11.22 -3.59 -3.10
CA LYS A 194 -12.21 -4.44 -3.79
C LYS A 194 -13.56 -3.73 -3.76
N GLU A 195 -13.88 -2.99 -4.81
CA GLU A 195 -15.08 -2.13 -4.88
C GLU A 195 -16.37 -2.87 -4.49
N ALA A 196 -16.52 -4.13 -4.92
CA ALA A 196 -17.67 -4.96 -4.56
C ALA A 196 -17.74 -5.27 -3.05
N ASP A 197 -16.62 -5.63 -2.42
CA ASP A 197 -16.55 -5.92 -0.99
C ASP A 197 -16.77 -4.65 -0.16
N VAL A 198 -16.22 -3.53 -0.62
CA VAL A 198 -16.45 -2.21 -0.04
C VAL A 198 -17.93 -1.83 -0.11
N ALA A 199 -18.56 -1.99 -1.28
CA ALA A 199 -19.98 -1.73 -1.45
C ALA A 199 -20.83 -2.64 -0.55
N ALA A 200 -20.49 -3.93 -0.45
CA ALA A 200 -21.18 -4.87 0.43
C ALA A 200 -21.05 -4.49 1.93
N LEU A 201 -19.87 -4.05 2.36
CA LEU A 201 -19.65 -3.59 3.74
C LEU A 201 -20.44 -2.29 4.03
N ARG A 202 -20.47 -1.37 3.07
CA ARG A 202 -21.27 -0.13 3.15
C ARG A 202 -22.76 -0.45 3.24
N GLU A 203 -23.26 -1.36 2.43
CA GLU A 203 -24.67 -1.79 2.45
C GLU A 203 -25.03 -2.41 3.82
N LYS A 204 -24.22 -3.35 4.33
CA LYS A 204 -24.41 -3.94 5.66
C LYS A 204 -24.41 -2.90 6.78
N THR A 205 -23.62 -1.83 6.63
CA THR A 205 -23.59 -0.72 7.58
C THR A 205 -24.85 0.13 7.47
N ALA A 206 -25.30 0.43 6.26
CA ALA A 206 -26.54 1.14 5.99
C ALA A 206 -27.75 0.38 6.54
N GLU A 207 -27.85 -0.94 6.36
CA GLU A 207 -28.92 -1.78 6.93
C GLU A 207 -29.02 -1.66 8.46
N LYS A 208 -27.87 -1.65 9.15
CA LYS A 208 -27.85 -1.47 10.61
C LYS A 208 -28.32 -0.08 11.02
N LEU A 209 -27.94 0.94 10.26
CA LEU A 209 -28.36 2.32 10.50
C LEU A 209 -29.84 2.52 10.20
N ASP A 210 -30.36 1.90 9.14
CA ASP A 210 -31.79 1.89 8.80
C ASP A 210 -32.59 1.27 9.95
N ALA A 211 -32.19 0.10 10.44
CA ALA A 211 -32.88 -0.56 11.55
C ALA A 211 -32.89 0.30 12.84
N ALA A 212 -31.77 0.97 13.14
CA ALA A 212 -31.69 1.89 14.28
C ALA A 212 -32.55 3.15 14.07
N PHE A 213 -32.60 3.67 12.85
CA PHE A 213 -33.40 4.84 12.51
C PHE A 213 -34.91 4.51 12.54
N ASP A 214 -35.31 3.36 12.00
CA ASP A 214 -36.69 2.88 12.02
C ASP A 214 -37.22 2.73 13.45
N ALA A 215 -36.40 2.22 14.37
CA ALA A 215 -36.76 2.08 15.79
C ALA A 215 -37.08 3.42 16.48
N THR A 216 -36.59 4.53 15.93
CA THR A 216 -36.76 5.89 16.49
C THR A 216 -37.54 6.83 15.56
N TRP A 217 -38.14 6.29 14.49
CA TRP A 217 -38.84 7.08 13.48
C TRP A 217 -39.96 7.91 14.10
N GLY A 218 -40.00 9.21 13.75
CA GLY A 218 -40.99 10.14 14.28
C GLY A 218 -40.77 10.59 15.74
N GLN A 219 -39.80 10.04 16.47
CA GLN A 219 -39.60 10.36 17.89
C GLN A 219 -38.66 11.55 18.12
N ALA A 220 -37.82 11.89 17.14
CA ALA A 220 -36.86 13.00 17.22
C ALA A 220 -37.35 14.23 16.43
N PRO A 221 -36.79 15.44 16.66
CA PRO A 221 -37.06 16.60 15.81
C PRO A 221 -36.77 16.29 14.33
N VAL A 222 -37.53 16.90 13.41
CA VAL A 222 -37.44 16.59 11.97
C VAL A 222 -36.04 16.82 11.39
N ALA A 223 -35.31 17.83 11.87
CA ALA A 223 -33.93 18.08 11.46
C ALA A 223 -32.99 16.94 11.88
N ARG A 224 -33.21 16.33 13.05
CA ARG A 224 -32.45 15.16 13.49
C ARG A 224 -32.78 13.94 12.64
N GLN A 225 -34.06 13.70 12.37
CA GLN A 225 -34.48 12.62 11.47
C GLN A 225 -33.87 12.78 10.07
N TYR A 226 -33.82 14.01 9.55
CA TYR A 226 -33.19 14.29 8.26
C TYR A 226 -31.70 13.95 8.24
N ILE A 227 -30.93 14.33 9.28
CA ILE A 227 -29.51 13.96 9.36
C ILE A 227 -29.32 12.43 9.43
N GLU A 228 -30.12 11.71 10.21
CA GLU A 228 -29.99 10.24 10.26
C GLU A 228 -30.30 9.61 8.90
N ALA A 229 -31.31 10.13 8.17
CA ALA A 229 -31.58 9.70 6.80
C ALA A 229 -30.39 9.95 5.86
N LEU A 230 -29.79 11.14 5.90
CA LEU A 230 -28.61 11.48 5.10
C LEU A 230 -27.41 10.61 5.46
N ARG A 231 -27.23 10.29 6.75
CA ARG A 231 -26.18 9.38 7.23
C ARG A 231 -26.35 7.99 6.63
N VAL A 232 -27.56 7.44 6.58
CA VAL A 232 -27.77 6.13 5.94
C VAL A 232 -27.45 6.20 4.44
N VAL A 233 -27.94 7.23 3.76
CA VAL A 233 -27.66 7.47 2.32
C VAL A 233 -26.17 7.60 2.06
N SER A 234 -25.41 8.24 2.95
CA SER A 234 -23.96 8.40 2.77
C SER A 234 -23.22 7.08 2.85
N TYR A 235 -23.72 6.08 3.56
CA TYR A 235 -23.17 4.72 3.48
C TYR A 235 -23.61 4.03 2.19
N ALA A 236 -24.91 3.94 1.90
CA ALA A 236 -25.36 3.31 0.66
C ALA A 236 -26.68 3.90 0.16
N ALA A 237 -26.60 4.69 -0.91
CA ALA A 237 -27.76 5.29 -1.54
C ALA A 237 -28.57 4.25 -2.33
N ASN A 238 -29.89 4.26 -2.15
CA ASN A 238 -30.84 3.53 -2.97
C ASN A 238 -32.13 4.37 -3.11
N PRO A 239 -33.05 4.03 -4.04
CA PRO A 239 -34.27 4.81 -4.25
C PRO A 239 -35.13 5.01 -3.00
N GLU A 240 -35.19 4.02 -2.11
CA GLU A 240 -36.02 4.08 -0.89
C GLU A 240 -35.44 5.03 0.16
N ARG A 241 -34.13 4.92 0.43
CA ARG A 241 -33.40 5.80 1.36
C ARG A 241 -33.39 7.25 0.88
N LEU A 242 -33.22 7.45 -0.44
CA LEU A 242 -33.31 8.78 -1.05
C LEU A 242 -34.72 9.36 -0.93
N ALA A 243 -35.76 8.57 -1.23
CA ALA A 243 -37.14 9.00 -1.07
C ALA A 243 -37.46 9.33 0.41
N ARG A 244 -36.91 8.56 1.36
CA ARG A 244 -37.05 8.81 2.79
C ARG A 244 -36.40 10.14 3.21
N ALA A 245 -35.18 10.42 2.76
CA ALA A 245 -34.52 11.70 3.01
C ALA A 245 -35.31 12.87 2.39
N ALA A 246 -35.75 12.74 1.14
CA ALA A 246 -36.52 13.76 0.43
C ALA A 246 -37.85 14.13 1.14
N LYS A 247 -38.53 13.15 1.76
CA LYS A 247 -39.75 13.40 2.56
C LYS A 247 -39.53 14.31 3.76
N LEU A 248 -38.30 14.34 4.29
CA LEU A 248 -37.95 15.13 5.49
C LEU A 248 -37.35 16.49 5.12
N GLU A 249 -36.90 16.68 3.88
CA GLU A 249 -36.12 17.83 3.46
C GLU A 249 -36.87 19.16 3.62
N GLU A 250 -38.09 19.26 3.09
CA GLU A 250 -38.90 20.49 3.16
C GLU A 250 -39.22 20.87 4.62
N ALA A 251 -39.58 19.89 5.45
CA ALA A 251 -39.87 20.11 6.85
C ALA A 251 -38.60 20.46 7.66
N CYS A 252 -37.46 19.88 7.31
CA CYS A 252 -36.17 20.26 7.88
C CYS A 252 -35.81 21.70 7.51
N LEU A 253 -35.99 22.11 6.25
CA LEU A 253 -35.74 23.48 5.80
C LEU A 253 -36.59 24.48 6.59
N LYS A 254 -37.91 24.23 6.71
CA LYS A 254 -38.83 25.05 7.51
C LYS A 254 -38.40 25.15 8.97
N ALA A 255 -37.89 24.07 9.57
CA ALA A 255 -37.39 24.10 10.94
C ALA A 255 -36.12 24.95 11.10
N LEU A 256 -35.30 25.05 10.05
CA LEU A 256 -34.06 25.83 10.06
C LEU A 256 -34.28 27.30 9.70
N GLU A 257 -35.30 27.63 8.90
CA GLU A 257 -35.61 28.99 8.42
C GLU A 257 -35.52 30.09 9.50
N PRO A 258 -36.11 29.92 10.70
CA PRO A 258 -36.08 30.94 11.75
C PRO A 258 -34.70 31.16 12.38
N LEU A 259 -33.76 30.22 12.18
CA LEU A 259 -32.45 30.29 12.81
C LEU A 259 -31.57 31.32 12.12
N ALA A 260 -30.81 32.06 12.94
CA ALA A 260 -29.84 33.06 12.50
C ALA A 260 -28.40 32.63 12.80
N LYS A 261 -28.18 31.78 13.82
CA LYS A 261 -26.86 31.33 14.27
C LYS A 261 -26.73 29.82 14.23
N LYS A 262 -25.54 29.32 13.91
CA LYS A 262 -25.25 27.86 13.92
C LYS A 262 -25.49 27.21 15.28
N SER A 263 -25.29 27.94 16.38
CA SER A 263 -25.50 27.44 17.74
C SER A 263 -26.96 27.10 18.05
N GLU A 264 -27.92 27.72 17.37
CA GLU A 264 -29.36 27.51 17.63
C GLU A 264 -29.86 26.17 17.11
N MET A 265 -29.13 25.55 16.17
CA MET A 265 -29.43 24.21 15.65
C MET A 265 -29.42 23.13 16.75
N ALA A 266 -28.72 23.37 17.86
CA ALA A 266 -28.69 22.46 19.00
C ALA A 266 -30.08 22.20 19.58
N ALA A 267 -31.00 23.18 19.53
CA ALA A 267 -32.39 23.03 19.95
C ALA A 267 -33.18 22.04 19.07
N LEU A 268 -32.71 21.79 17.84
CA LEU A 268 -33.26 20.81 16.91
C LEU A 268 -32.54 19.45 16.98
N GLY A 269 -31.64 19.26 17.96
CA GLY A 269 -30.88 18.01 18.14
C GLY A 269 -29.76 17.80 17.11
N VAL A 270 -29.33 18.85 16.42
CA VAL A 270 -28.35 18.79 15.33
C VAL A 270 -27.31 19.90 15.44
N SER A 271 -26.16 19.72 14.77
CA SER A 271 -25.15 20.76 14.64
C SER A 271 -25.00 21.18 13.18
N ALA A 272 -24.62 22.44 12.94
CA ALA A 272 -24.32 22.92 11.59
C ALA A 272 -23.14 22.15 10.97
N PHE A 273 -22.20 21.69 11.80
CA PHE A 273 -21.07 20.89 11.36
C PHE A 273 -21.52 19.54 10.82
N ASP A 274 -22.28 18.75 11.61
CA ASP A 274 -22.71 17.42 11.20
C ASP A 274 -23.62 17.47 9.98
N MET A 275 -24.59 18.39 9.97
CA MET A 275 -25.50 18.57 8.85
C MET A 275 -24.75 18.98 7.58
N GLY A 276 -23.83 19.94 7.71
CA GLY A 276 -22.99 20.39 6.61
C GLY A 276 -22.07 19.28 6.10
N MET A 277 -21.51 18.45 6.99
CA MET A 277 -20.63 17.34 6.64
C MET A 277 -21.32 16.35 5.68
N TYR A 278 -22.48 15.80 6.08
CA TYR A 278 -23.22 14.84 5.24
C TYR A 278 -23.71 15.46 3.94
N LEU A 279 -24.27 16.68 3.98
CA LEU A 279 -24.75 17.35 2.77
C LEU A 279 -23.60 17.62 1.77
N ASN A 280 -22.45 18.11 2.25
CA ASN A 280 -21.29 18.32 1.40
C ASN A 280 -20.74 17.02 0.82
N GLU A 281 -20.69 15.94 1.62
CA GLU A 281 -20.28 14.62 1.14
C GLU A 281 -21.18 14.13 0.00
N LEU A 282 -22.50 14.20 0.19
CA LEU A 282 -23.49 13.73 -0.77
C LEU A 282 -23.52 14.58 -2.05
N VAL A 283 -23.31 15.91 -1.94
CA VAL A 283 -23.13 16.78 -3.11
C VAL A 283 -21.86 16.38 -3.88
N ARG A 284 -20.74 16.18 -3.19
CA ARG A 284 -19.48 15.76 -3.80
C ARG A 284 -19.59 14.40 -4.48
N ALA A 285 -20.39 13.49 -3.92
CA ALA A 285 -20.69 12.18 -4.50
C ALA A 285 -21.73 12.22 -5.64
N GLY A 286 -22.31 13.38 -5.95
CA GLY A 286 -23.37 13.52 -6.95
C GLY A 286 -24.70 12.86 -6.55
N THR A 287 -24.87 12.51 -5.27
CA THR A 287 -26.06 11.83 -4.74
C THR A 287 -27.22 12.80 -4.53
N ILE A 288 -26.92 14.05 -4.18
CA ILE A 288 -27.88 15.15 -4.07
C ILE A 288 -27.36 16.36 -4.87
N PRO A 289 -28.22 17.28 -5.32
CA PRO A 289 -27.80 18.38 -6.18
C PRO A 289 -27.02 19.45 -5.40
N ALA A 290 -26.10 20.14 -6.09
CA ALA A 290 -25.20 21.12 -5.48
C ALA A 290 -25.91 22.36 -4.91
N ASP A 291 -27.11 22.67 -5.40
CA ASP A 291 -28.00 23.74 -4.96
C ASP A 291 -29.02 23.30 -3.90
N ASN A 292 -28.73 22.20 -3.18
CA ASN A 292 -29.57 21.72 -2.08
C ASN A 292 -29.92 22.85 -1.08
N ALA A 293 -31.22 23.08 -0.87
CA ALA A 293 -31.73 24.22 -0.11
C ALA A 293 -31.36 24.16 1.38
N VAL A 294 -31.33 22.96 1.98
CA VAL A 294 -30.92 22.78 3.38
C VAL A 294 -29.44 23.14 3.53
N LEU A 295 -28.58 22.72 2.59
CA LEU A 295 -27.16 23.06 2.62
C LEU A 295 -26.94 24.57 2.46
N ALA A 296 -27.66 25.22 1.55
CA ALA A 296 -27.63 26.67 1.39
C ALA A 296 -28.04 27.39 2.69
N LYS A 297 -29.11 26.93 3.34
CA LYS A 297 -29.55 27.48 4.63
C LYS A 297 -28.49 27.30 5.73
N VAL A 298 -27.93 26.10 5.89
CA VAL A 298 -26.88 25.83 6.90
C VAL A 298 -25.65 26.73 6.67
N ARG A 299 -25.25 26.96 5.42
CA ARG A 299 -24.14 27.87 5.08
C ARG A 299 -24.44 29.34 5.35
N SER A 300 -25.71 29.75 5.30
CA SER A 300 -26.12 31.15 5.55
C SER A 300 -26.14 31.54 7.04
N LEU A 301 -26.15 30.56 7.94
CA LEU A 301 -26.16 30.79 9.39
C LEU A 301 -24.83 31.41 9.85
N LYS A 302 -24.94 32.42 10.71
CA LYS A 302 -23.79 33.11 11.32
C LYS A 302 -23.11 32.25 12.40
#